data_AF-A0AA35X1D9-F1
#
_entry.id   AF-A0AA35X1D9-F1
#
_cell.length_a   1.000
_cell.length_b   1.000
_cell.length_c   1.000
_cell.angle_alpha   90.00
_cell.angle_beta   90.00
_cell.angle_gamma   90.00
#
_symmetry.space_group_name_H-M   'P 1'
#
loop_
_entity.id
_entity.type
_entity.pdbx_description
1 polymer ?
#
loop_
_entity_poly.entity_id
_entity_poly.type
_entity_poly.pdbx_seq_one_letter_code
_entity_poly.pdbx_strand_id
1 'polypeptide(L)'
;MKLKLENRRGEFLFHDVDFMCAIDYVLNRGVESAKSTRDRLRPLWKKFLLNQFHDVLPGSCIEQVVKDSLAYYKEIKDGANSVLRSKLDAVINKVWKNRDHDQMGETCLVVNSFGWEKREIVSLPQQLAQEPEAKKAKLNGAQILQVQTQIALVDCVPFGFQALEICQPQAPVTLAEGPDGDIIILENVHLRATLKTGVLTSLVLKHSGTERESIAPKSSGSKFVMFDDVPLFWDAWDVMEYHLETREPLSVPGGGVSVLERGPLRASVQVKVPISSHSHILQQIILDADCPYLRFETTVEWHENRKFLKIEFPLNVRSHEATYEIQFGHLQRPTHFNTSWDQARFEVCAQKWADLSEHGFGVAVLNDCKYGHSTLGNIMRLSLLRAPKAPDATADMGTHHFTYAIMPHHGAFQEAGVIHESYNLNHPLSVTSSTLFGDPVSFFTTDNPAIILETVKTVELVSSTKAIVVRLYEAFGSQTSTTLTSTLPFKASQRCNLLEDGTGALEAWSGELSIDFEPFKIVNILLYF
;
A
#
# COMPACT_ATOMS: atom_id res chain seq x y z
N MET A 1 -10.25 10.09 -10.32
CA MET A 1 -9.13 9.67 -9.45
C MET A 1 -9.53 9.51 -7.98
N LYS A 2 -10.07 10.55 -7.32
CA LYS A 2 -10.38 10.56 -5.88
C LYS A 2 -11.24 9.39 -5.40
N LEU A 3 -12.26 8.98 -6.16
CA LEU A 3 -13.10 7.82 -5.83
C LEU A 3 -12.30 6.52 -5.69
N LYS A 4 -11.29 6.30 -6.52
CA LYS A 4 -10.44 5.10 -6.52
C LYS A 4 -9.49 5.09 -5.32
N LEU A 5 -8.94 6.26 -4.96
CA LEU A 5 -8.14 6.43 -3.74
C LEU A 5 -8.97 6.15 -2.48
N GLU A 6 -10.18 6.72 -2.40
CA GLU A 6 -11.08 6.49 -1.26
C GLU A 6 -11.58 5.04 -1.20
N ASN A 7 -11.82 4.40 -2.35
CA ASN A 7 -12.11 2.97 -2.40
C ASN A 7 -10.98 2.16 -1.76
N ARG A 8 -9.73 2.33 -2.22
CA ARG A 8 -8.61 1.55 -1.71
C ARG A 8 -8.35 1.76 -0.22
N ARG A 9 -8.45 3.00 0.24
CA ARG A 9 -8.37 3.31 1.69
C ARG A 9 -9.49 2.65 2.47
N GLY A 10 -10.71 2.58 1.90
CA GLY A 10 -11.83 1.89 2.49
C GLY A 10 -11.61 0.37 2.58
N GLU A 11 -11.01 -0.25 1.56
CA GLU A 11 -10.67 -1.70 1.57
C GLU A 11 -9.78 -2.04 2.76
N PHE A 12 -8.68 -1.29 2.96
CA PHE A 12 -7.79 -1.49 4.12
C PHE A 12 -8.44 -1.14 5.46
N LEU A 13 -9.24 -0.07 5.51
CA LEU A 13 -9.94 0.29 6.75
C LEU A 13 -10.90 -0.82 7.20
N PHE A 14 -11.66 -1.39 6.26
CA PHE A 14 -12.57 -2.49 6.58
C PHE A 14 -11.83 -3.78 6.92
N HIS A 15 -10.70 -4.05 6.26
CA HIS A 15 -9.80 -5.15 6.63
C HIS A 15 -9.40 -5.07 8.11
N ASP A 16 -8.92 -3.91 8.58
CA ASP A 16 -8.51 -3.72 9.96
C ASP A 16 -9.67 -3.78 10.95
N VAL A 17 -10.82 -3.20 10.58
CA VAL A 17 -12.04 -3.24 11.38
C VAL A 17 -12.50 -4.66 11.59
N ASP A 18 -12.59 -5.45 10.52
CA ASP A 18 -13.03 -6.83 10.58
C ASP A 18 -12.05 -7.67 11.41
N PHE A 19 -10.74 -7.47 11.23
CA PHE A 19 -9.70 -8.11 12.03
C PHE A 19 -9.88 -7.82 13.52
N MET A 20 -9.94 -6.54 13.92
CA MET A 20 -10.08 -6.17 15.32
C MET A 20 -11.42 -6.60 15.92
N CYS A 21 -12.51 -6.60 15.13
CA CYS A 21 -13.79 -7.15 15.55
C CYS A 21 -13.70 -8.67 15.81
N ALA A 22 -12.97 -9.41 14.98
CA ALA A 22 -12.78 -10.84 15.15
C ALA A 22 -11.97 -11.14 16.42
N ILE A 23 -10.86 -10.43 16.63
CA ILE A 23 -10.02 -10.57 17.82
C ILE A 23 -10.80 -10.24 19.09
N ASP A 24 -11.52 -9.12 19.12
CA ASP A 24 -12.41 -8.75 20.23
C ASP A 24 -13.44 -9.85 20.52
N TYR A 25 -14.07 -10.39 19.47
CA TYR A 25 -15.08 -11.44 19.61
C TYR A 25 -14.52 -12.72 20.24
N VAL A 26 -13.34 -13.16 19.80
CA VAL A 26 -12.67 -14.36 20.33
C VAL A 26 -12.27 -14.16 21.80
N LEU A 27 -11.62 -13.03 22.10
CA LEU A 27 -11.05 -12.78 23.43
C LEU A 27 -12.13 -12.46 24.48
N ASN A 28 -13.14 -11.68 24.13
CA ASN A 28 -14.20 -11.26 25.06
C ASN A 28 -15.42 -12.18 25.04
N ARG A 29 -15.53 -13.11 24.08
CA ARG A 29 -16.62 -14.09 23.93
C ARG A 29 -18.02 -13.46 23.94
N GLY A 30 -18.12 -12.20 23.53
CA GLY A 30 -19.34 -11.39 23.62
C GLY A 30 -20.19 -11.50 22.36
N VAL A 31 -21.08 -12.50 22.29
CA VAL A 31 -21.98 -12.72 21.14
C VAL A 31 -22.85 -11.51 20.83
N GLU A 32 -23.50 -10.91 21.84
CA GLU A 32 -24.35 -9.73 21.63
C GLU A 32 -23.54 -8.48 21.24
N SER A 33 -22.34 -8.30 21.80
CA SER A 33 -21.43 -7.21 21.42
C SER A 33 -20.99 -7.34 19.96
N ALA A 34 -20.60 -8.55 19.53
CA ALA A 34 -20.23 -8.83 18.15
C ALA A 34 -21.41 -8.62 17.19
N LYS A 35 -22.61 -9.10 17.55
CA LYS A 35 -23.84 -8.88 16.79
C LYS A 35 -24.18 -7.38 16.64
N SER A 36 -24.14 -6.64 17.74
CA SER A 36 -24.37 -5.18 17.74
C SER A 36 -23.34 -4.44 16.88
N THR A 37 -22.07 -4.83 16.97
CA THR A 37 -20.99 -4.24 16.15
C THR A 37 -21.22 -4.51 14.67
N ARG A 38 -21.55 -5.75 14.29
CA ARG A 38 -21.91 -6.13 12.92
C ARG A 38 -23.11 -5.34 12.41
N ASP A 39 -24.16 -5.19 13.22
CA ASP A 39 -25.36 -4.45 12.82
C ASP A 39 -25.06 -2.95 12.61
N ARG A 40 -24.04 -2.39 13.28
CA ARG A 40 -23.50 -1.05 13.00
C ARG A 40 -22.64 -0.99 11.73
N LEU A 41 -21.82 -2.01 11.46
CA LEU A 41 -20.91 -2.04 10.30
C LEU A 41 -21.63 -2.37 8.98
N ARG A 42 -22.67 -3.22 9.03
CA ARG A 42 -23.42 -3.65 7.84
C ARG A 42 -23.91 -2.50 6.94
N PRO A 43 -24.53 -1.42 7.46
CA PRO A 43 -24.91 -0.30 6.60
C PRO A 43 -23.71 0.42 5.98
N LEU A 44 -22.56 0.47 6.67
CA LEU A 44 -21.33 1.07 6.14
C LEU A 44 -20.75 0.21 5.02
N TRP A 45 -20.67 -1.11 5.20
CA TRP A 45 -20.29 -2.06 4.15
C TRP A 45 -21.19 -1.94 2.91
N LYS A 46 -22.51 -1.85 3.10
CA LYS A 46 -23.46 -1.65 2.00
C LYS A 46 -23.21 -0.36 1.24
N LYS A 47 -22.92 0.75 1.93
CA LYS A 47 -22.55 2.02 1.30
C LYS A 47 -21.22 1.93 0.56
N PHE A 48 -20.26 1.22 1.14
CA PHE A 48 -18.96 1.00 0.52
C PHE A 48 -19.09 0.24 -0.80
N LEU A 49 -19.80 -0.90 -0.79
CA LEU A 49 -20.07 -1.70 -1.99
C LEU A 49 -20.97 -0.98 -3.01
N LEU A 50 -21.86 -0.09 -2.56
CA LEU A 50 -22.64 0.78 -3.46
C LEU A 50 -21.70 1.68 -4.29
N ASN A 51 -20.65 2.23 -3.67
CA ASN A 51 -19.65 3.04 -4.37
C ASN A 51 -18.78 2.21 -5.33
N GLN A 52 -18.79 0.87 -5.24
CA GLN A 52 -18.11 -0.04 -6.18
C GLN A 52 -18.94 -0.38 -7.41
N PHE A 53 -20.13 0.23 -7.58
CA PHE A 53 -20.92 0.08 -8.79
C PHE A 53 -20.10 0.48 -10.02
N HIS A 54 -20.32 -0.23 -11.14
CA HIS A 54 -19.47 -0.17 -12.33
C HIS A 54 -19.51 1.17 -13.09
N ASP A 55 -20.45 2.06 -12.80
CA ASP A 55 -20.39 3.45 -13.30
C ASP A 55 -19.85 4.43 -12.26
N VAL A 56 -19.92 4.08 -10.96
CA VAL A 56 -19.48 4.94 -9.87
C VAL A 56 -17.96 4.84 -9.71
N LEU A 57 -17.43 3.64 -9.43
CA LEU A 57 -16.01 3.45 -9.15
C LEU A 57 -15.11 3.77 -10.36
N PRO A 58 -15.45 3.37 -11.59
CA PRO A 58 -14.70 3.78 -12.78
C PRO A 58 -14.69 5.30 -12.99
N GLY A 59 -15.67 6.02 -12.43
CA GLY A 59 -15.73 7.48 -12.44
C GLY A 59 -16.43 8.01 -13.68
N SER A 60 -17.49 7.34 -14.11
CA SER A 60 -18.21 7.62 -15.34
C SER A 60 -19.64 8.12 -15.10
N CYS A 61 -19.87 8.69 -13.93
CA CYS A 61 -21.15 9.31 -13.58
C CYS A 61 -21.07 10.84 -13.65
N ILE A 62 -22.24 11.49 -13.63
CA ILE A 62 -22.36 12.93 -13.47
C ILE A 62 -21.79 13.40 -12.13
N GLU A 63 -21.41 14.68 -12.05
CA GLU A 63 -20.79 15.31 -10.87
C GLU A 63 -21.56 15.04 -9.55
N GLN A 64 -22.90 15.01 -9.59
CA GLN A 64 -23.74 14.79 -8.41
C GLN A 64 -23.50 13.42 -7.77
N VAL A 65 -23.37 12.37 -8.59
CA VAL A 65 -23.10 11.02 -8.09
C VAL A 65 -21.72 10.95 -7.43
N VAL A 66 -20.73 11.65 -8.00
CA VAL A 66 -19.39 11.74 -7.42
C VAL A 66 -19.43 12.43 -6.05
N LYS A 67 -20.19 13.53 -5.93
CA LYS A 67 -20.38 14.25 -4.65
C LYS A 67 -21.01 13.35 -3.59
N ASP A 68 -22.07 12.63 -3.93
CA ASP A 68 -22.73 11.70 -3.01
C ASP A 68 -21.79 10.56 -2.60
N SER A 69 -21.05 10.00 -3.57
CA SER A 69 -20.09 8.92 -3.30
C SER A 69 -18.99 9.35 -2.35
N LEU A 70 -18.44 10.56 -2.52
CA LEU A 70 -17.44 11.13 -1.62
C LEU A 70 -18.00 11.41 -0.22
N ALA A 71 -19.27 11.84 -0.12
CA ALA A 71 -19.96 11.98 1.16
C ALA A 71 -20.14 10.62 1.86
N TYR A 72 -20.49 9.57 1.13
CA TYR A 72 -20.57 8.21 1.67
C TYR A 72 -19.21 7.71 2.15
N TYR A 73 -18.13 7.94 1.40
CA TYR A 73 -16.78 7.60 1.86
C TYR A 73 -16.41 8.31 3.16
N LYS A 74 -16.82 9.57 3.35
CA LYS A 74 -16.63 10.27 4.62
C LYS A 74 -17.37 9.59 5.76
N GLU A 75 -18.64 9.28 5.58
CA GLU A 75 -19.44 8.58 6.60
C GLU A 75 -18.87 7.19 6.94
N ILE A 76 -18.46 6.44 5.92
CA ILE A 76 -17.80 5.13 6.06
C ILE A 76 -16.53 5.30 6.91
N LYS A 77 -15.66 6.24 6.56
CA LYS A 77 -14.41 6.50 7.30
C LYS A 77 -14.68 6.85 8.75
N ASP A 78 -15.61 7.76 9.03
CA ASP A 78 -15.93 8.19 10.40
C ASP A 78 -16.50 7.03 11.24
N GLY A 79 -17.47 6.29 10.67
CA GLY A 79 -18.13 5.18 11.35
C GLY A 79 -17.20 3.97 11.59
N ALA A 80 -16.43 3.58 10.58
CA ALA A 80 -15.52 2.45 10.64
C ALA A 80 -14.33 2.73 11.57
N ASN A 81 -13.73 3.93 11.51
CA ASN A 81 -12.65 4.31 12.46
C ASN A 81 -13.14 4.35 13.91
N SER A 82 -14.38 4.79 14.15
CA SER A 82 -14.97 4.75 15.50
C SER A 82 -15.05 3.32 16.04
N VAL A 83 -15.46 2.36 15.20
CA VAL A 83 -15.49 0.95 15.58
C VAL A 83 -14.08 0.41 15.77
N LEU A 84 -13.16 0.66 14.83
CA LEU A 84 -11.77 0.21 14.90
C LEU A 84 -11.11 0.61 16.22
N ARG A 85 -11.17 1.90 16.58
CA ARG A 85 -10.60 2.42 17.84
C ARG A 85 -11.22 1.73 19.06
N SER A 86 -12.55 1.65 19.11
CA SER A 86 -13.25 1.00 20.22
C SER A 86 -12.88 -0.48 20.38
N LYS A 87 -12.65 -1.20 19.27
CA LYS A 87 -12.27 -2.62 19.31
C LYS A 87 -10.81 -2.81 19.65
N LEU A 88 -9.93 -2.00 19.07
CA LEU A 88 -8.52 -1.99 19.43
C LEU A 88 -8.33 -1.72 20.93
N ASP A 89 -9.01 -0.72 21.50
CA ASP A 89 -8.99 -0.43 22.93
C ASP A 89 -9.48 -1.62 23.77
N ALA A 90 -10.56 -2.28 23.36
CA ALA A 90 -11.09 -3.45 24.06
C ALA A 90 -10.12 -4.65 24.04
N VAL A 91 -9.44 -4.86 22.90
CA VAL A 91 -8.42 -5.91 22.74
C VAL A 91 -7.20 -5.60 23.60
N ILE A 92 -6.65 -4.38 23.53
CA ILE A 92 -5.50 -3.95 24.35
C ILE A 92 -5.81 -4.12 25.84
N ASN A 93 -6.97 -3.63 26.28
CA ASN A 93 -7.44 -3.80 27.66
C ASN A 93 -7.58 -5.28 28.05
N LYS A 94 -7.97 -6.17 27.13
CA LYS A 94 -8.10 -7.58 27.45
C LYS A 94 -6.74 -8.28 27.58
N VAL A 95 -5.75 -7.88 26.78
CA VAL A 95 -4.44 -8.53 26.72
C VAL A 95 -3.46 -8.00 27.76
N TRP A 96 -3.44 -6.70 28.04
CA TRP A 96 -2.45 -6.06 28.93
C TRP A 96 -2.94 -5.69 30.34
N LYS A 97 -4.24 -5.77 30.66
CA LYS A 97 -4.80 -5.32 31.97
C LYS A 97 -4.34 -6.09 33.22
N ASN A 98 -3.79 -7.30 33.08
CA ASN A 98 -3.42 -8.17 34.20
C ASN A 98 -1.89 -8.32 34.38
N ARG A 99 -1.07 -7.52 33.71
CA ARG A 99 0.38 -7.55 33.88
C ARG A 99 0.75 -6.44 34.88
N ASP A 100 1.58 -6.74 35.86
CA ASP A 100 1.98 -5.80 36.93
C ASP A 100 2.65 -4.56 36.32
N HIS A 101 1.89 -3.48 36.14
CA HIS A 101 2.39 -2.22 35.61
C HIS A 101 2.49 -1.18 36.73
N ASP A 102 3.60 -1.22 37.47
CA ASP A 102 3.97 -0.22 38.48
C ASP A 102 4.36 1.16 37.89
N GLN A 103 4.13 1.41 36.59
CA GLN A 103 4.48 2.68 35.94
C GLN A 103 3.37 3.17 35.01
N MET A 104 2.46 3.98 35.55
CA MET A 104 1.49 4.74 34.76
C MET A 104 2.20 5.86 34.00
N GLY A 105 2.44 5.68 32.70
CA GLY A 105 2.89 6.73 31.79
C GLY A 105 2.19 6.58 30.43
N GLU A 106 1.90 7.69 29.77
CA GLU A 106 1.43 7.66 28.37
C GLU A 106 2.53 7.05 27.50
N THR A 107 2.17 6.04 26.70
CA THR A 107 3.05 5.40 25.71
C THR A 107 2.38 5.41 24.33
N CYS A 108 3.15 5.12 23.29
CA CYS A 108 2.61 4.77 21.98
C CYS A 108 2.72 3.26 21.76
N LEU A 109 1.79 2.73 20.98
CA LEU A 109 1.87 1.39 20.43
C LEU A 109 1.75 1.45 18.91
N VAL A 110 2.31 0.43 18.28
CA VAL A 110 2.28 0.24 16.83
C VAL A 110 1.41 -0.97 16.55
N VAL A 111 0.51 -0.86 15.57
CA VAL A 111 -0.40 -1.92 15.14
C VAL A 111 -0.06 -2.34 13.72
N ASN A 112 0.01 -3.65 13.52
CA ASN A 112 0.20 -4.29 12.22
C ASN A 112 -0.93 -5.29 11.97
N SER A 113 -1.72 -5.06 10.93
CA SER A 113 -2.80 -5.94 10.55
C SER A 113 -2.42 -6.97 9.48
N PHE A 114 -1.14 -7.10 9.10
CA PHE A 114 -0.70 -8.04 8.06
C PHE A 114 0.09 -9.25 8.59
N GLY A 115 0.22 -10.27 7.73
CA GLY A 115 0.81 -11.58 8.06
C GLY A 115 2.32 -11.66 8.17
N TRP A 116 3.03 -10.55 7.97
CA TRP A 116 4.49 -10.48 8.07
C TRP A 116 4.91 -9.40 9.05
N GLU A 117 6.12 -9.54 9.58
CA GLU A 117 6.76 -8.49 10.36
C GLU A 117 7.00 -7.26 9.47
N LYS A 118 6.66 -6.08 9.99
CA LYS A 118 6.89 -4.82 9.30
C LYS A 118 7.96 -4.03 10.03
N ARG A 119 8.97 -3.62 9.27
CA ARG A 119 9.95 -2.60 9.65
C ARG A 119 9.66 -1.34 8.84
N GLU A 120 9.27 -0.25 9.50
CA GLU A 120 8.82 0.95 8.79
C GLU A 120 9.17 2.23 9.53
N ILE A 121 9.37 3.32 8.79
CA ILE A 121 9.47 4.67 9.35
C ILE A 121 8.07 5.24 9.54
N VAL A 122 7.67 5.41 10.80
CA VAL A 122 6.37 5.96 11.19
C VAL A 122 6.49 7.40 11.68
N SER A 123 5.43 8.19 11.50
CA SER A 123 5.30 9.50 12.14
C SER A 123 4.83 9.36 13.59
N LEU A 124 5.49 10.07 14.50
CA LEU A 124 5.18 10.13 15.92
C LEU A 124 4.17 11.24 16.23
N PRO A 125 3.24 11.04 17.17
CA PRO A 125 2.37 12.11 17.65
C PRO A 125 3.15 13.31 18.20
N GLN A 126 2.68 14.52 17.89
CA GLN A 126 3.35 15.79 18.23
C GLN A 126 3.62 15.96 19.73
N GLN A 127 2.79 15.38 20.59
CA GLN A 127 2.95 15.41 22.06
C GLN A 127 4.22 14.67 22.52
N LEU A 128 4.58 13.55 21.87
CA LEU A 128 5.80 12.80 22.17
C LEU A 128 7.06 13.48 21.60
N ALA A 129 6.90 14.23 20.50
CA ALA A 129 8.00 14.95 19.88
C ALA A 129 8.51 16.15 20.71
N GLN A 130 7.66 16.74 21.56
CA GLN A 130 7.96 17.98 22.30
C GLN A 130 8.54 17.79 23.71
N GLU A 131 8.56 16.57 24.26
CA GLU A 131 9.04 16.34 25.63
C GLU A 131 10.58 16.47 25.73
N PRO A 132 11.12 17.28 26.68
CA PRO A 132 12.56 17.43 26.88
C PRO A 132 13.23 16.12 27.30
N GLU A 133 14.53 16.01 27.02
CA GLU A 133 15.41 14.83 27.04
C GLU A 133 15.41 13.90 28.28
N ALA A 134 14.64 14.18 29.32
CA ALA A 134 14.61 13.39 30.56
C ALA A 134 13.55 12.27 30.62
N LYS A 135 12.44 12.34 29.86
CA LYS A 135 11.50 11.21 29.68
C LYS A 135 11.77 10.36 28.43
N LYS A 136 12.54 10.90 27.47
CA LYS A 136 13.05 10.20 26.28
C LYS A 136 13.92 8.98 26.61
N ALA A 137 14.50 8.93 27.81
CA ALA A 137 15.28 7.78 28.30
C ALA A 137 14.44 6.55 28.71
N LYS A 138 13.12 6.68 28.88
CA LYS A 138 12.21 5.56 29.24
C LYS A 138 11.38 4.99 28.08
N LEU A 139 11.47 5.56 26.87
CA LEU A 139 11.17 4.81 25.64
C LEU A 139 12.42 3.97 25.30
N ASN A 140 12.62 2.87 26.03
CA ASN A 140 13.62 1.81 25.81
C ASN A 140 14.89 2.19 25.02
N GLY A 141 15.72 3.08 25.58
CA GLY A 141 17.15 3.18 25.25
C GLY A 141 17.54 3.70 23.86
N ALA A 142 16.60 4.22 23.04
CA ALA A 142 16.90 4.68 21.69
C ALA A 142 16.78 6.21 21.55
N GLN A 143 17.83 6.83 21.00
CA GLN A 143 17.81 8.25 20.64
C GLN A 143 16.79 8.49 19.52
N ILE A 144 15.85 9.41 19.73
CA ILE A 144 15.04 10.00 18.66
C ILE A 144 16.03 10.75 17.74
N LEU A 145 16.42 10.12 16.64
CA LEU A 145 17.55 10.55 15.81
C LEU A 145 17.27 11.80 14.95
N GLN A 146 16.08 12.40 15.02
CA GLN A 146 15.85 13.69 14.41
C GLN A 146 14.77 14.51 15.12
N VAL A 147 15.23 15.49 15.89
CA VAL A 147 14.39 16.47 16.60
C VAL A 147 13.58 17.38 15.64
N GLN A 148 13.87 17.36 14.32
CA GLN A 148 13.17 18.18 13.32
C GLN A 148 11.95 17.52 12.65
N THR A 149 11.89 16.19 12.50
CA THR A 149 10.95 15.53 11.57
C THR A 149 9.91 14.58 12.19
N GLN A 150 9.84 14.44 13.53
CA GLN A 150 8.83 13.60 14.21
C GLN A 150 8.67 12.18 13.64
N ILE A 151 9.75 11.54 13.18
CA ILE A 151 9.72 10.17 12.64
C ILE A 151 10.58 9.22 13.46
N ALA A 152 10.24 7.93 13.43
CA ALA A 152 11.03 6.85 14.02
C ALA A 152 10.93 5.58 13.16
N LEU A 153 12.03 4.82 13.10
CA LEU A 153 12.02 3.46 12.57
C LEU A 153 11.53 2.52 13.66
N VAL A 154 10.55 1.67 13.35
CA VAL A 154 9.95 0.73 14.29
C VAL A 154 9.75 -0.63 13.63
N ASP A 155 9.84 -1.68 14.43
CA ASP A 155 9.44 -3.03 14.05
C ASP A 155 8.05 -3.35 14.65
N CYS A 156 7.27 -4.16 13.97
CA CYS A 156 5.97 -4.61 14.47
C CYS A 156 5.67 -6.04 14.04
N VAL A 157 5.37 -6.88 15.02
CA VAL A 157 4.96 -8.28 14.84
C VAL A 157 3.75 -8.44 13.90
N PRO A 158 3.63 -9.55 13.17
CA PRO A 158 2.48 -9.82 12.30
C PRO A 158 1.16 -9.94 13.06
N PHE A 159 0.05 -9.54 12.42
CA PHE A 159 -1.33 -9.58 12.94
C PHE A 159 -1.39 -9.27 14.43
N GLY A 160 -0.97 -8.07 14.81
CA GLY A 160 -0.56 -7.82 16.17
C GLY A 160 -0.34 -6.36 16.50
N PHE A 161 0.09 -6.16 17.74
CA PHE A 161 0.53 -4.86 18.22
C PHE A 161 1.59 -5.02 19.30
N GLN A 162 2.38 -3.96 19.48
CA GLN A 162 3.41 -3.89 20.51
C GLN A 162 3.61 -2.45 20.96
N ALA A 163 4.21 -2.27 22.14
CA ALA A 163 4.70 -0.96 22.54
C ALA A 163 5.68 -0.43 21.48
N LEU A 164 5.64 0.87 21.22
CA LEU A 164 6.51 1.50 20.24
C LEU A 164 7.95 1.47 20.76
N GLU A 165 8.79 0.70 20.08
CA GLU A 165 10.22 0.63 20.31
C GLU A 165 10.94 1.14 19.07
N ILE A 166 11.89 2.05 19.28
CA ILE A 166 12.64 2.67 18.19
C ILE A 166 13.83 1.78 17.84
N CYS A 167 13.88 1.39 16.57
CA CYS A 167 14.96 0.59 16.00
C CYS A 167 16.03 1.47 15.37
N GLN A 168 17.24 0.91 15.22
CA GLN A 168 18.31 1.52 14.42
C GLN A 168 18.25 0.96 12.99
N PRO A 169 18.47 1.80 11.95
CA PRO A 169 18.54 1.32 10.58
C PRO A 169 19.79 0.46 10.35
N GLN A 170 19.77 -0.41 9.34
CA GLN A 170 20.96 -1.19 8.95
C GLN A 170 22.11 -0.26 8.53
N ALA A 171 21.77 0.80 7.79
CA ALA A 171 22.66 1.90 7.48
C ALA A 171 21.85 3.20 7.37
N PRO A 172 22.41 4.35 7.78
CA PRO A 172 21.73 5.62 7.62
C PRO A 172 21.55 5.95 6.13
N VAL A 173 20.44 6.61 5.81
CA VAL A 173 20.27 7.27 4.51
C VAL A 173 21.26 8.43 4.42
N THR A 174 21.83 8.62 3.24
CA THR A 174 22.69 9.75 2.93
C THR A 174 22.13 10.55 1.76
N LEU A 175 22.38 11.85 1.79
CA LEU A 175 22.09 12.76 0.69
C LEU A 175 23.33 13.60 0.41
N ALA A 176 23.85 13.49 -0.82
CA ALA A 176 25.00 14.25 -1.31
C ALA A 176 24.61 15.13 -2.49
N GLU A 177 25.23 16.30 -2.60
CA GLU A 177 25.05 17.22 -3.73
C GLU A 177 26.34 17.35 -4.53
N GLY A 178 26.21 17.46 -5.85
CA GLY A 178 27.31 17.80 -6.73
C GLY A 178 27.78 19.25 -6.54
N PRO A 179 28.97 19.61 -7.05
CA PRO A 179 29.55 20.95 -6.87
C PRO A 179 28.66 22.10 -7.34
N ASP A 180 27.89 21.87 -8.41
CA ASP A 180 27.00 22.86 -9.01
C ASP A 180 25.55 22.81 -8.47
N GLY A 181 25.28 21.91 -7.50
CA GLY A 181 23.95 21.69 -6.91
C GLY A 181 22.91 21.11 -7.87
N ASP A 182 23.29 20.78 -9.10
CA ASP A 182 22.42 20.22 -10.14
C ASP A 182 22.24 18.70 -9.99
N ILE A 183 23.18 18.03 -9.33
CA ILE A 183 23.15 16.60 -9.04
C ILE A 183 22.87 16.39 -7.55
N ILE A 184 21.87 15.55 -7.25
CA ILE A 184 21.57 15.09 -5.89
C ILE A 184 21.59 13.57 -5.88
N ILE A 185 22.32 12.98 -4.96
CA ILE A 185 22.43 11.53 -4.78
C ILE A 185 21.79 11.17 -3.45
N LEU A 186 20.77 10.32 -3.49
CA LEU A 186 20.14 9.70 -2.32
C LEU A 186 20.61 8.25 -2.24
N GLU A 187 21.10 7.80 -1.10
CA GLU A 187 21.61 6.44 -0.95
C GLU A 187 21.25 5.83 0.41
N ASN A 188 20.76 4.59 0.38
CA ASN A 188 20.56 3.74 1.56
C ASN A 188 21.28 2.39 1.37
N VAL A 189 20.95 1.39 2.19
CA VAL A 189 21.57 0.06 2.10
C VAL A 189 21.22 -0.67 0.79
N HIS A 190 20.03 -0.45 0.24
CA HIS A 190 19.51 -1.14 -0.95
C HIS A 190 19.69 -0.38 -2.26
N LEU A 191 19.62 0.94 -2.23
CA LEU A 191 19.47 1.78 -3.43
C LEU A 191 20.42 2.96 -3.42
N ARG A 192 20.86 3.36 -4.61
CA ARG A 192 21.47 4.66 -4.89
C ARG A 192 20.74 5.33 -6.05
N ALA A 193 20.01 6.41 -5.76
CA ALA A 193 19.28 7.20 -6.73
C ALA A 193 20.04 8.49 -7.03
N THR A 194 20.26 8.79 -8.32
CA THR A 194 20.86 10.05 -8.77
C THR A 194 19.82 10.88 -9.50
N LEU A 195 19.59 12.09 -9.00
CA LEU A 195 18.74 13.09 -9.62
C LEU A 195 19.64 14.14 -10.28
N LYS A 196 19.43 14.42 -11.57
CA LYS A 196 20.03 15.56 -12.26
C LYS A 196 18.93 16.56 -12.59
N THR A 197 19.04 17.78 -12.06
CA THR A 197 18.04 18.84 -12.19
C THR A 197 16.62 18.35 -11.87
N GLY A 198 16.49 17.52 -10.83
CA GLY A 198 15.21 16.95 -10.38
C GLY A 198 14.70 15.76 -11.18
N VAL A 199 15.44 15.31 -12.20
CA VAL A 199 15.08 14.16 -13.04
C VAL A 199 15.92 12.95 -12.63
N LEU A 200 15.27 11.79 -12.44
CA LEU A 200 15.95 10.55 -12.05
C LEU A 200 16.78 9.99 -13.22
N THR A 201 18.10 10.16 -13.17
CA THR A 201 19.01 9.70 -14.24
C THR A 201 19.64 8.35 -13.97
N SER A 202 19.67 7.91 -12.71
CA SER A 202 20.21 6.61 -12.30
C SER A 202 19.48 6.10 -11.07
N LEU A 203 19.18 4.81 -11.04
CA LEU A 203 18.66 4.10 -9.89
C LEU A 203 19.36 2.75 -9.80
N VAL A 204 20.38 2.69 -8.96
CA VAL A 204 21.21 1.50 -8.78
C VAL A 204 20.66 0.66 -7.65
N LEU A 205 20.39 -0.61 -7.93
CA LEU A 205 20.17 -1.65 -6.93
C LEU A 205 21.53 -2.15 -6.40
N LYS A 206 21.69 -2.15 -5.08
CA LYS A 206 22.85 -2.66 -4.35
C LYS A 206 22.48 -4.01 -3.73
N HIS A 207 23.20 -5.07 -4.08
CA HIS A 207 22.99 -6.40 -3.52
C HIS A 207 24.29 -7.18 -3.41
N SER A 208 24.65 -7.59 -2.19
CA SER A 208 25.77 -8.53 -1.92
C SER A 208 27.09 -8.17 -2.64
N GLY A 209 27.45 -6.88 -2.67
CA GLY A 209 28.67 -6.38 -3.33
C GLY A 209 28.56 -6.20 -4.85
N THR A 210 27.39 -6.44 -5.43
CA THR A 210 27.07 -6.12 -6.83
C THR A 210 26.15 -4.91 -6.93
N GLU A 211 26.25 -4.20 -8.05
CA GLU A 211 25.43 -3.05 -8.37
C GLU A 211 24.80 -3.23 -9.76
N ARG A 212 23.49 -2.98 -9.89
CA ARG A 212 22.77 -3.04 -11.16
C ARG A 212 21.98 -1.77 -11.41
N GLU A 213 22.23 -1.13 -12.55
CA GLU A 213 21.48 0.03 -13.01
C GLU A 213 20.09 -0.38 -13.53
N SER A 214 19.06 0.31 -13.04
CA SER A 214 17.66 0.08 -13.38
C SER A 214 17.17 0.97 -14.52
N ILE A 215 17.75 2.16 -14.70
CA ILE A 215 17.34 3.11 -15.74
C ILE A 215 18.05 2.79 -17.05
N ALA A 216 17.31 2.80 -18.17
CA ALA A 216 17.88 2.52 -19.48
C ALA A 216 19.02 3.50 -19.85
N PRO A 217 20.07 3.05 -20.56
CA PRO A 217 21.16 3.92 -21.00
C PRO A 217 20.66 5.17 -21.75
N LYS A 218 21.26 6.33 -21.48
CA LYS A 218 20.91 7.63 -22.09
C LYS A 218 19.43 8.03 -21.91
N SER A 219 18.76 7.45 -20.92
CA SER A 219 17.39 7.77 -20.54
C SER A 219 17.35 8.35 -19.13
N SER A 220 16.15 8.66 -18.68
CA SER A 220 15.87 9.01 -17.29
C SER A 220 14.49 8.49 -16.92
N GLY A 221 14.31 8.11 -15.66
CA GLY A 221 13.04 7.71 -15.07
C GLY A 221 12.25 8.90 -14.53
N SER A 222 11.08 8.61 -13.97
CA SER A 222 10.17 9.61 -13.39
C SER A 222 9.85 10.75 -14.36
N LYS A 223 9.65 10.43 -15.65
CA LYS A 223 9.32 11.42 -16.69
C LYS A 223 7.82 11.66 -16.75
N PHE A 224 7.38 12.84 -16.33
CA PHE A 224 6.00 13.25 -16.59
C PHE A 224 5.80 13.51 -18.08
N VAL A 225 4.75 12.93 -18.63
CA VAL A 225 4.37 13.06 -20.05
C VAL A 225 2.88 13.37 -20.14
N MET A 226 2.56 14.28 -21.05
CA MET A 226 1.21 14.66 -21.39
C MET A 226 0.79 14.02 -22.71
N PHE A 227 -0.48 13.67 -22.81
CA PHE A 227 -1.12 13.22 -24.04
C PHE A 227 -2.47 13.95 -24.20
N ASP A 228 -2.92 14.10 -25.44
CA ASP A 228 -4.28 14.50 -25.76
C ASP A 228 -5.25 13.33 -25.53
N ASP A 229 -6.32 13.59 -24.78
CA ASP A 229 -7.33 12.60 -24.40
C ASP A 229 -8.69 12.99 -24.97
N VAL A 230 -8.83 12.81 -26.27
CA VAL A 230 -10.06 13.11 -27.01
C VAL A 230 -10.59 11.81 -27.62
N PRO A 231 -11.44 11.06 -26.91
CA PRO A 231 -12.00 9.82 -27.43
C PRO A 231 -13.12 10.05 -28.44
N LEU A 232 -13.52 8.99 -29.14
CA LEU A 232 -14.53 9.05 -30.21
C LEU A 232 -15.94 9.36 -29.70
N PHE A 233 -16.37 8.71 -28.62
CA PHE A 233 -17.75 8.79 -28.14
C PHE A 233 -17.86 9.11 -26.65
N TRP A 234 -17.13 8.39 -25.78
CA TRP A 234 -17.38 8.42 -24.34
C TRP A 234 -16.18 8.97 -23.55
N ASP A 235 -16.18 10.29 -23.31
CA ASP A 235 -15.05 11.05 -22.72
C ASP A 235 -14.50 10.42 -21.42
N ALA A 236 -15.34 10.16 -20.42
CA ALA A 236 -14.89 9.55 -19.16
C ALA A 236 -14.64 8.03 -19.20
N TRP A 237 -15.14 7.31 -20.20
CA TRP A 237 -14.97 5.85 -20.30
C TRP A 237 -13.75 5.48 -21.14
N ASP A 238 -13.67 6.04 -22.35
CA ASP A 238 -12.74 5.57 -23.36
C ASP A 238 -11.43 6.36 -23.33
N VAL A 239 -10.34 5.64 -23.57
CA VAL A 239 -9.06 6.18 -24.00
C VAL A 239 -8.77 5.50 -25.33
N MET A 240 -8.35 6.25 -26.34
CA MET A 240 -8.09 5.69 -27.67
C MET A 240 -6.60 5.48 -27.89
N GLU A 241 -6.20 4.41 -28.58
CA GLU A 241 -4.78 4.09 -28.81
C GLU A 241 -3.97 5.24 -29.43
N TYR A 242 -4.60 6.04 -30.32
CA TYR A 242 -3.97 7.16 -31.00
C TYR A 242 -3.55 8.30 -30.06
N HIS A 243 -4.01 8.32 -28.79
CA HIS A 243 -3.51 9.30 -27.81
C HIS A 243 -1.98 9.23 -27.70
N LEU A 244 -1.39 8.04 -27.89
CA LEU A 244 0.06 7.82 -27.82
C LEU A 244 0.86 8.63 -28.85
N GLU A 245 0.23 9.06 -29.94
CA GLU A 245 0.84 9.89 -30.99
C GLU A 245 1.10 11.34 -30.54
N THR A 246 0.43 11.78 -29.47
CA THR A 246 0.46 13.17 -28.97
C THR A 246 1.39 13.35 -27.76
N ARG A 247 2.32 12.41 -27.57
CA ARG A 247 3.24 12.37 -26.43
C ARG A 247 4.08 13.65 -26.30
N GLU A 248 3.89 14.39 -25.22
CA GLU A 248 4.62 15.61 -24.89
C GLU A 248 5.28 15.52 -23.50
N PRO A 249 6.62 15.35 -23.42
CA PRO A 249 7.33 15.37 -22.14
C PRO A 249 7.28 16.73 -21.46
N LEU A 250 6.99 16.74 -20.15
CA LEU A 250 7.08 17.94 -19.34
C LEU A 250 8.54 18.17 -18.89
N SER A 251 8.93 19.44 -18.83
CA SER A 251 10.28 19.83 -18.44
C SER A 251 10.33 20.36 -17.01
N VAL A 252 11.37 19.98 -16.26
CA VAL A 252 11.67 20.58 -14.96
C VAL A 252 12.45 21.88 -15.20
N PRO A 253 11.94 23.05 -14.78
CA PRO A 253 12.66 24.31 -14.94
C PRO A 253 13.89 24.36 -14.03
N GLY A 254 14.91 25.10 -14.43
CA GLY A 254 16.07 25.39 -13.58
C GLY A 254 15.62 26.04 -12.26
N GLY A 255 16.13 25.54 -11.13
CA GLY A 255 15.72 25.99 -9.79
C GLY A 255 14.39 25.40 -9.28
N GLY A 256 13.75 24.49 -10.02
CA GLY A 256 12.55 23.78 -9.59
C GLY A 256 12.81 22.64 -8.60
N VAL A 257 13.99 22.59 -7.97
CA VAL A 257 14.45 21.48 -7.13
C VAL A 257 14.93 22.01 -5.79
N SER A 258 14.47 21.42 -4.69
CA SER A 258 14.91 21.77 -3.35
C SER A 258 15.01 20.51 -2.47
N VAL A 259 16.02 20.46 -1.62
CA VAL A 259 16.12 19.40 -0.61
C VAL A 259 15.19 19.75 0.55
N LEU A 260 14.27 18.85 0.90
CA LEU A 260 13.32 19.04 1.99
C LEU A 260 13.84 18.44 3.30
N GLU A 261 14.37 17.22 3.26
CA GLU A 261 14.83 16.51 4.45
C GLU A 261 16.23 15.93 4.24
N ARG A 262 17.05 16.07 5.30
CA ARG A 262 18.38 15.45 5.41
C ARG A 262 18.52 14.79 6.75
N GLY A 263 18.14 13.52 6.83
CA GLY A 263 18.21 12.72 8.04
C GLY A 263 18.83 11.36 7.84
N PRO A 264 19.28 10.73 8.93
CA PRO A 264 19.78 9.35 8.88
C PRO A 264 18.66 8.34 8.60
N LEU A 265 17.39 8.69 8.86
CA LEU A 265 16.23 7.84 8.60
C LEU A 265 15.58 8.14 7.25
N ARG A 266 15.49 9.40 6.86
CA ARG A 266 14.82 9.84 5.63
C ARG A 266 15.60 10.95 4.97
N ALA A 267 15.71 10.87 3.65
CA ALA A 267 16.14 11.98 2.82
C ALA A 267 15.10 12.22 1.72
N SER A 268 14.80 13.49 1.43
CA SER A 268 13.79 13.83 0.44
C SER A 268 14.11 15.09 -0.36
N VAL A 269 13.72 15.07 -1.63
CA VAL A 269 13.91 16.15 -2.61
C VAL A 269 12.55 16.50 -3.19
N GLN A 270 12.21 17.79 -3.22
CA GLN A 270 11.03 18.29 -3.90
C GLN A 270 11.38 18.78 -5.30
N VAL A 271 10.52 18.43 -6.25
CA VAL A 271 10.59 18.84 -7.65
C VAL A 271 9.26 19.49 -8.03
N LYS A 272 9.34 20.71 -8.58
CA LYS A 272 8.19 21.45 -9.12
C LYS A 272 8.20 21.41 -10.64
N VAL A 273 7.13 20.89 -11.23
CA VAL A 273 6.97 20.77 -12.68
C VAL A 273 5.76 21.59 -13.13
N PRO A 274 5.93 22.70 -13.86
CA PRO A 274 4.80 23.42 -14.45
C PRO A 274 4.16 22.57 -15.56
N ILE A 275 2.83 22.56 -15.61
CA ILE A 275 2.07 21.93 -16.71
C ILE A 275 1.55 23.04 -17.64
N SER A 276 0.87 24.04 -17.07
CA SER A 276 0.28 25.17 -17.77
C SER A 276 0.27 26.41 -16.88
N SER A 277 -0.43 27.49 -17.29
CA SER A 277 -0.63 28.67 -16.46
C SER A 277 -1.49 28.41 -15.21
N HIS A 278 -2.23 27.29 -15.17
CA HIS A 278 -3.16 26.96 -14.08
C HIS A 278 -2.88 25.61 -13.42
N SER A 279 -2.05 24.75 -14.03
CA SER A 279 -1.74 23.42 -13.53
C SER A 279 -0.26 23.26 -13.24
N HIS A 280 0.06 22.57 -12.15
CA HIS A 280 1.45 22.25 -11.79
C HIS A 280 1.53 21.00 -10.92
N ILE A 281 2.72 20.40 -10.91
CA ILE A 281 3.06 19.21 -10.12
C ILE A 281 4.06 19.63 -9.05
N LEU A 282 3.84 19.17 -7.82
CA LEU A 282 4.81 19.15 -6.73
C LEU A 282 5.04 17.69 -6.36
N GLN A 283 6.23 17.18 -6.69
CA GLN A 283 6.61 15.81 -6.39
C GLN A 283 7.69 15.81 -5.31
N GLN A 284 7.51 15.01 -4.27
CA GLN A 284 8.54 14.70 -3.29
C GLN A 284 9.10 13.31 -3.60
N ILE A 285 10.41 13.24 -3.85
CA ILE A 285 11.18 12.02 -4.08
C ILE A 285 11.81 11.66 -2.74
N ILE A 286 11.43 10.52 -2.17
CA ILE A 286 11.74 10.13 -0.79
C ILE A 286 12.50 8.81 -0.80
N LEU A 287 13.65 8.78 -0.13
CA LEU A 287 14.37 7.55 0.20
C LEU A 287 14.43 7.39 1.71
N ASP A 288 13.89 6.27 2.17
CA ASP A 288 13.84 5.86 3.57
C ASP A 288 14.95 4.87 3.89
N ALA A 289 15.43 4.86 5.13
CA ALA A 289 16.37 3.85 5.61
C ALA A 289 15.72 2.47 5.52
N ASP A 290 16.51 1.45 5.16
CA ASP A 290 16.07 0.06 5.00
C ASP A 290 14.94 -0.17 3.96
N CYS A 291 14.48 0.87 3.26
CA CYS A 291 13.42 0.76 2.27
C CYS A 291 13.96 0.31 0.90
N PRO A 292 13.39 -0.74 0.27
CA PRO A 292 13.90 -1.28 -0.99
C PRO A 292 13.40 -0.54 -2.23
N TYR A 293 12.64 0.55 -2.07
CA TYR A 293 12.07 1.32 -3.16
C TYR A 293 12.30 2.82 -2.99
N LEU A 294 12.31 3.55 -4.12
CA LEU A 294 12.27 5.00 -4.13
C LEU A 294 10.81 5.46 -4.25
N ARG A 295 10.34 6.24 -3.28
CA ARG A 295 8.93 6.67 -3.16
C ARG A 295 8.73 8.06 -3.74
N PHE A 296 7.58 8.26 -4.39
CA PHE A 296 7.16 9.52 -4.98
C PHE A 296 5.81 9.94 -4.41
N GLU A 297 5.79 10.95 -3.56
CA GLU A 297 4.55 11.59 -3.11
C GLU A 297 4.26 12.78 -4.02
N THR A 298 3.17 12.68 -4.78
CA THR A 298 2.87 13.63 -5.85
C THR A 298 1.59 14.39 -5.54
N THR A 299 1.71 15.72 -5.50
CA THR A 299 0.60 16.66 -5.50
C THR A 299 0.47 17.29 -6.87
N VAL A 300 -0.74 17.27 -7.44
CA VAL A 300 -1.01 17.91 -8.72
C VAL A 300 -2.17 18.88 -8.55
N GLU A 301 -1.94 20.14 -8.91
CA GLU A 301 -3.03 21.08 -9.19
C GLU A 301 -3.42 20.90 -10.66
N TRP A 302 -4.67 20.50 -10.90
CA TRP A 302 -5.09 19.98 -12.20
C TRP A 302 -6.31 20.71 -12.73
N HIS A 303 -6.09 21.53 -13.76
CA HIS A 303 -7.11 22.32 -14.44
C HIS A 303 -7.07 22.14 -15.97
N GLU A 304 -6.51 21.02 -16.44
CA GLU A 304 -6.38 20.74 -17.86
C GLU A 304 -7.72 20.34 -18.51
N ASN A 305 -7.73 20.31 -19.85
CA ASN A 305 -8.91 19.97 -20.64
C ASN A 305 -8.56 18.88 -21.65
N ARG A 306 -9.19 17.70 -21.52
CA ARG A 306 -8.96 16.54 -22.41
C ARG A 306 -7.48 16.21 -22.56
N LYS A 307 -6.83 16.09 -21.41
CA LYS A 307 -5.42 15.73 -21.26
C LYS A 307 -5.28 14.50 -20.39
N PHE A 308 -4.26 13.71 -20.68
CA PHE A 308 -3.88 12.54 -19.90
C PHE A 308 -2.43 12.68 -19.43
N LEU A 309 -2.26 12.93 -18.13
CA LEU A 309 -0.97 12.92 -17.46
C LEU A 309 -0.58 11.49 -17.08
N LYS A 310 0.62 11.08 -17.52
CA LYS A 310 1.23 9.80 -17.16
C LYS A 310 2.67 10.02 -16.70
N ILE A 311 3.24 9.00 -16.06
CA ILE A 311 4.67 8.97 -15.75
C ILE A 311 5.35 7.76 -16.37
N GLU A 312 6.54 7.96 -16.93
CA GLU A 312 7.32 6.94 -17.63
C GLU A 312 8.62 6.61 -16.90
N PHE A 313 8.92 5.31 -16.88
CA PHE A 313 10.18 4.72 -16.44
C PHE A 313 10.74 3.87 -17.58
N PRO A 314 11.68 4.41 -18.37
CA PRO A 314 12.49 3.62 -19.30
C PRO A 314 13.51 2.79 -18.53
N LEU A 315 13.33 1.48 -18.51
CA LEU A 315 14.08 0.55 -17.67
C LEU A 315 15.17 -0.19 -18.44
N ASN A 316 16.23 -0.58 -17.75
CA ASN A 316 17.29 -1.44 -18.27
C ASN A 316 16.95 -2.93 -18.07
N VAL A 317 15.74 -3.31 -18.52
CA VAL A 317 15.17 -4.65 -18.46
C VAL A 317 14.59 -4.99 -19.82
N ARG A 318 14.82 -6.21 -20.30
CA ARG A 318 14.25 -6.71 -21.54
C ARG A 318 13.39 -7.95 -21.30
N SER A 319 12.08 -7.78 -21.44
CA SER A 319 11.11 -8.87 -21.41
C SER A 319 10.05 -8.68 -22.49
N HIS A 320 9.51 -9.80 -22.97
CA HIS A 320 8.36 -9.83 -23.89
C HIS A 320 7.02 -9.65 -23.16
N GLU A 321 7.02 -9.75 -21.83
CA GLU A 321 5.84 -9.67 -20.99
C GLU A 321 6.12 -8.88 -19.71
N ALA A 322 5.10 -8.23 -19.20
CA ALA A 322 5.08 -7.60 -17.88
C ALA A 322 3.98 -8.26 -17.03
N THR A 323 4.24 -8.36 -15.72
CA THR A 323 3.33 -9.01 -14.76
C THR A 323 2.54 -7.95 -14.01
N TYR A 324 1.23 -8.14 -13.88
CA TYR A 324 0.32 -7.17 -13.26
C TYR A 324 -0.51 -7.84 -12.18
N GLU A 325 -0.63 -7.20 -11.02
CA GLU A 325 -1.48 -7.68 -9.94
C GLU A 325 -2.97 -7.61 -10.34
N ILE A 326 -3.67 -8.69 -10.05
CA ILE A 326 -5.14 -8.79 -10.08
C ILE A 326 -5.65 -9.21 -8.69
N GLN A 327 -6.96 -9.30 -8.52
CA GLN A 327 -7.53 -9.81 -7.28
C GLN A 327 -7.02 -11.23 -7.01
N PHE A 328 -6.38 -11.43 -5.85
CA PHE A 328 -5.88 -12.73 -5.39
C PHE A 328 -4.84 -13.40 -6.32
N GLY A 329 -4.06 -12.63 -7.08
CA GLY A 329 -3.03 -13.19 -7.94
C GLY A 329 -2.43 -12.18 -8.90
N HIS A 330 -1.87 -12.67 -10.01
CA HIS A 330 -1.29 -11.83 -11.05
C HIS A 330 -1.41 -12.52 -12.42
N LEU A 331 -1.23 -11.74 -13.49
CA LEU A 331 -1.17 -12.26 -14.85
C LEU A 331 -0.13 -11.52 -15.68
N GLN A 332 0.32 -12.15 -16.76
CA GLN A 332 1.27 -11.57 -17.70
C GLN A 332 0.55 -10.96 -18.91
N ARG A 333 1.03 -9.81 -19.37
CA ARG A 333 0.59 -9.16 -20.61
C ARG A 333 1.80 -8.82 -21.48
N PRO A 334 1.67 -8.90 -22.81
CA PRO A 334 2.77 -8.63 -23.72
C PRO A 334 3.21 -7.16 -23.65
N THR A 335 4.52 -6.93 -23.84
CA THR A 335 5.13 -5.59 -23.91
C THR A 335 5.31 -5.11 -25.36
N HIS A 336 4.58 -5.69 -26.31
CA HIS A 336 4.71 -5.42 -27.74
C HIS A 336 3.35 -5.43 -28.44
N PHE A 337 3.26 -4.87 -29.64
CA PHE A 337 2.02 -4.82 -30.44
C PHE A 337 2.08 -5.72 -31.67
N ASN A 338 2.49 -6.98 -31.49
CA ASN A 338 2.68 -7.92 -32.61
C ASN A 338 1.35 -8.41 -33.20
N THR A 339 0.30 -8.52 -32.38
CA THR A 339 -1.05 -8.90 -32.82
C THR A 339 -2.08 -7.84 -32.46
N SER A 340 -3.26 -7.89 -33.10
CA SER A 340 -4.38 -7.00 -32.75
C SER A 340 -4.83 -7.16 -31.29
N TRP A 341 -4.69 -8.37 -30.73
CA TRP A 341 -4.97 -8.63 -29.32
C TRP A 341 -3.98 -7.91 -28.39
N ASP A 342 -2.72 -7.79 -28.80
CA ASP A 342 -1.70 -7.11 -28.01
C ASP A 342 -1.85 -5.59 -28.13
N GLN A 343 -2.11 -5.11 -29.35
CA GLN A 343 -2.40 -3.70 -29.62
C GLN A 343 -3.61 -3.21 -28.79
N ALA A 344 -4.67 -4.02 -28.67
CA ALA A 344 -5.83 -3.70 -27.85
C ALA A 344 -5.51 -3.57 -26.34
N ARG A 345 -4.35 -4.03 -25.88
CA ARG A 345 -3.89 -3.96 -24.48
C ARG A 345 -2.84 -2.87 -24.28
N PHE A 346 -2.94 -1.77 -25.02
CA PHE A 346 -2.06 -0.60 -24.88
C PHE A 346 -2.15 0.03 -23.47
N GLU A 347 -3.24 -0.18 -22.75
CA GLU A 347 -3.43 0.16 -21.34
C GLU A 347 -4.22 -0.94 -20.64
N VAL A 348 -3.75 -1.37 -19.46
CA VAL A 348 -4.30 -2.50 -18.70
C VAL A 348 -4.56 -2.10 -17.26
N CYS A 349 -5.49 -2.82 -16.62
CA CYS A 349 -5.78 -2.65 -15.21
C CYS A 349 -4.80 -3.45 -14.36
N ALA A 350 -4.24 -2.83 -13.31
CA ALA A 350 -3.53 -3.52 -12.24
C ALA A 350 -3.92 -2.91 -10.88
N GLN A 351 -3.81 -3.70 -9.82
CA GLN A 351 -4.18 -3.26 -8.47
C GLN A 351 -3.10 -2.36 -7.86
N LYS A 352 -2.15 -2.91 -7.12
CA LYS A 352 -1.14 -2.18 -6.32
C LYS A 352 0.22 -2.18 -7.01
N TRP A 353 0.51 -3.16 -7.87
CA TRP A 353 1.81 -3.24 -8.55
C TRP A 353 1.76 -3.76 -9.98
N ALA A 354 2.78 -3.39 -10.73
CA ALA A 354 3.17 -3.96 -12.03
C ALA A 354 4.68 -4.21 -12.01
N ASP A 355 5.14 -5.26 -12.69
CA ASP A 355 6.53 -5.69 -12.69
C ASP A 355 7.03 -5.98 -14.12
N LEU A 356 8.23 -5.52 -14.43
CA LEU A 356 8.98 -5.90 -15.62
C LEU A 356 10.28 -6.55 -15.19
N SER A 357 10.40 -7.86 -15.45
CA SER A 357 11.55 -8.66 -15.03
C SER A 357 12.18 -9.44 -16.18
N GLU A 358 13.50 -9.54 -16.15
CA GLU A 358 14.30 -10.52 -16.91
C GLU A 358 14.92 -11.53 -15.94
N HIS A 359 15.73 -12.47 -16.43
CA HIS A 359 16.35 -13.44 -15.54
C HIS A 359 17.30 -12.77 -14.53
N GLY A 360 16.98 -12.88 -13.24
CA GLY A 360 17.82 -12.43 -12.13
C GLY A 360 17.69 -10.94 -11.78
N PHE A 361 16.93 -10.15 -12.53
CA PHE A 361 16.73 -8.73 -12.26
C PHE A 361 15.38 -8.25 -12.77
N GLY A 362 14.71 -7.43 -11.98
CA GLY A 362 13.46 -6.79 -12.37
C GLY A 362 13.25 -5.44 -11.71
N VAL A 363 12.21 -4.77 -12.15
CA VAL A 363 11.78 -3.49 -11.58
C VAL A 363 10.27 -3.47 -11.49
N ALA A 364 9.76 -3.27 -10.28
CA ALA A 364 8.35 -3.10 -10.01
C ALA A 364 7.97 -1.62 -9.86
N VAL A 365 6.77 -1.28 -10.31
CA VAL A 365 6.11 0.00 -10.06
C VAL A 365 4.93 -0.25 -9.12
N LEU A 366 5.02 0.29 -7.91
CA LEU A 366 4.01 0.19 -6.86
C LEU A 366 3.15 1.45 -6.85
N ASN A 367 1.87 1.37 -6.45
CA ASN A 367 0.97 2.53 -6.40
C ASN A 367 -0.10 2.41 -5.29
N ASP A 368 -0.61 3.56 -4.84
CA ASP A 368 -1.65 3.65 -3.81
C ASP A 368 -3.08 3.83 -4.35
N CYS A 369 -3.26 4.25 -5.61
CA CYS A 369 -4.60 4.50 -6.16
C CYS A 369 -4.66 4.55 -7.70
N LYS A 370 -3.62 4.08 -8.39
CA LYS A 370 -3.48 4.17 -9.85
C LYS A 370 -3.67 2.80 -10.47
N TYR A 371 -4.76 2.66 -11.20
CA TYR A 371 -5.18 1.37 -11.76
C TYR A 371 -4.80 1.20 -13.24
N GLY A 372 -4.50 2.28 -13.96
CA GLY A 372 -4.11 2.23 -15.37
C GLY A 372 -2.60 2.08 -15.51
N HIS A 373 -2.16 1.00 -16.14
CA HIS A 373 -0.75 0.70 -16.40
C HIS A 373 -0.54 0.40 -17.89
N SER A 374 0.66 0.66 -18.37
CA SER A 374 1.04 0.35 -19.74
C SER A 374 2.54 0.02 -19.77
N THR A 375 2.93 -1.03 -20.49
CA THR A 375 4.35 -1.36 -20.68
C THR A 375 4.59 -1.67 -22.14
N LEU A 376 5.44 -0.88 -22.78
CA LEU A 376 5.81 -1.04 -24.18
C LEU A 376 7.33 -1.12 -24.29
N GLY A 377 7.83 -2.26 -24.75
CA GLY A 377 9.24 -2.63 -24.68
C GLY A 377 9.73 -2.58 -23.24
N ASN A 378 10.66 -1.66 -22.98
CA ASN A 378 11.25 -1.43 -21.68
C ASN A 378 10.70 -0.19 -20.95
N ILE A 379 9.66 0.45 -21.49
CA ILE A 379 9.07 1.66 -20.90
C ILE A 379 7.83 1.25 -20.11
N MET A 380 7.95 1.22 -18.79
CA MET A 380 6.80 1.13 -17.89
C MET A 380 6.18 2.50 -17.72
N ARG A 381 4.85 2.56 -17.80
CA ARG A 381 4.09 3.81 -17.70
C ARG A 381 2.91 3.63 -16.75
N LEU A 382 2.77 4.58 -15.82
CA LEU A 382 1.66 4.66 -14.88
C LEU A 382 0.74 5.83 -15.26
N SER A 383 -0.54 5.55 -15.41
CA SER A 383 -1.57 6.55 -15.70
C SER A 383 -1.95 7.32 -14.43
N LEU A 384 -1.74 8.64 -14.42
CA LEU A 384 -1.88 9.45 -13.21
C LEU A 384 -3.22 10.18 -13.12
N LEU A 385 -3.52 11.03 -14.11
CA LEU A 385 -4.72 11.88 -14.13
C LEU A 385 -5.24 12.03 -15.56
N ARG A 386 -6.56 12.01 -15.70
CA ARG A 386 -7.27 12.37 -16.94
C ARG A 386 -8.07 13.65 -16.72
N ALA A 387 -8.51 14.29 -17.80
CA ALA A 387 -9.35 15.49 -17.74
C ALA A 387 -10.56 15.41 -18.69
N PRO A 388 -11.40 14.35 -18.61
CA PRO A 388 -12.57 14.25 -19.47
C PRO A 388 -13.58 15.36 -19.14
N LYS A 389 -14.48 15.67 -20.08
CA LYS A 389 -15.51 16.71 -19.92
C LYS A 389 -16.94 16.23 -20.06
N ALA A 390 -17.13 14.92 -20.22
CA ALA A 390 -18.45 14.28 -20.20
C ALA A 390 -18.35 12.93 -19.47
N PRO A 391 -19.32 12.58 -18.60
CA PRO A 391 -20.57 13.29 -18.33
C PRO A 391 -20.42 14.43 -17.27
N ASP A 392 -19.25 14.58 -16.66
CA ASP A 392 -18.92 15.65 -15.72
C ASP A 392 -17.93 16.64 -16.35
N ALA A 393 -18.33 17.90 -16.48
CA ALA A 393 -17.50 18.97 -17.06
C ALA A 393 -16.28 19.34 -16.20
N THR A 394 -16.31 18.99 -14.92
CA THR A 394 -15.28 19.26 -13.92
C THR A 394 -14.60 17.99 -13.41
N ALA A 395 -14.73 16.88 -14.13
CA ALA A 395 -14.14 15.61 -13.76
C ALA A 395 -12.64 15.75 -13.46
N ASP A 396 -12.24 15.27 -12.28
CA ASP A 396 -10.87 15.35 -11.77
C ASP A 396 -10.26 16.76 -11.76
N MET A 397 -11.01 17.85 -11.76
CA MET A 397 -10.45 19.20 -11.58
C MET A 397 -10.07 19.47 -10.11
N GLY A 398 -9.02 20.26 -9.91
CA GLY A 398 -8.51 20.71 -8.60
C GLY A 398 -7.30 19.92 -8.10
N THR A 399 -7.08 19.94 -6.79
CA THR A 399 -5.90 19.32 -6.17
C THR A 399 -6.06 17.81 -5.98
N HIS A 400 -4.99 17.07 -6.30
CA HIS A 400 -4.86 15.63 -6.15
C HIS A 400 -3.59 15.27 -5.40
N HIS A 401 -3.66 14.24 -4.56
CA HIS A 401 -2.52 13.65 -3.87
C HIS A 401 -2.50 12.14 -4.10
N PHE A 402 -1.36 11.59 -4.46
CA PHE A 402 -1.18 10.15 -4.67
C PHE A 402 0.29 9.76 -4.57
N THR A 403 0.52 8.48 -4.32
CA THR A 403 1.83 7.90 -4.08
C THR A 403 2.09 6.73 -5.01
N TYR A 404 3.31 6.66 -5.52
CA TYR A 404 3.83 5.47 -6.20
C TYR A 404 5.30 5.30 -5.85
N ALA A 405 5.84 4.13 -6.15
CA ALA A 405 7.25 3.83 -5.91
C ALA A 405 7.83 2.99 -7.05
N ILE A 406 9.15 3.09 -7.22
CA ILE A 406 9.92 2.23 -8.10
C ILE A 406 10.83 1.34 -7.26
N MET A 407 10.71 0.03 -7.44
CA MET A 407 11.37 -1.00 -6.64
C MET A 407 12.17 -1.92 -7.58
N PRO A 408 13.46 -1.61 -7.83
CA PRO A 408 14.33 -2.55 -8.51
C PRO A 408 14.65 -3.72 -7.56
N HIS A 409 14.73 -4.92 -8.11
CA HIS A 409 14.91 -6.12 -7.32
C HIS A 409 15.76 -7.17 -8.02
N HIS A 410 16.27 -8.11 -7.22
CA HIS A 410 17.03 -9.27 -7.68
C HIS A 410 16.12 -10.51 -7.62
N GLY A 411 16.24 -11.40 -8.60
CA GLY A 411 15.39 -12.59 -8.70
C GLY A 411 14.05 -12.28 -9.36
N ALA A 412 13.01 -13.06 -9.02
CA ALA A 412 11.66 -12.76 -9.46
C ALA A 412 10.93 -11.90 -8.42
N PHE A 413 9.86 -11.23 -8.86
CA PHE A 413 9.11 -10.30 -8.02
C PHE A 413 8.52 -10.97 -6.77
N GLN A 414 8.25 -12.28 -6.85
CA GLN A 414 7.79 -13.10 -5.73
C GLN A 414 8.81 -13.11 -4.58
N GLU A 415 10.03 -13.59 -4.82
CA GLU A 415 11.07 -13.70 -3.79
C GLU A 415 11.62 -12.34 -3.37
N ALA A 416 11.53 -11.35 -4.27
CA ALA A 416 11.90 -9.96 -3.99
C ALA A 416 10.97 -9.25 -3.00
N GLY A 417 9.82 -9.84 -2.65
CA GLY A 417 8.86 -9.23 -1.73
C GLY A 417 8.01 -8.11 -2.34
N VAL A 418 7.94 -7.99 -3.67
CA VAL A 418 7.15 -6.95 -4.37
C VAL A 418 5.70 -6.93 -3.91
N ILE A 419 5.12 -8.11 -3.66
CA ILE A 419 3.74 -8.24 -3.17
C ILE A 419 3.63 -7.61 -1.78
N HIS A 420 4.44 -8.01 -0.79
CA HIS A 420 4.42 -7.43 0.55
C HIS A 420 4.71 -5.93 0.56
N GLU A 421 5.69 -5.47 -0.21
CA GLU A 421 6.01 -4.03 -0.28
C GLU A 421 4.90 -3.22 -0.93
N SER A 422 4.14 -3.81 -1.87
CA SER A 422 2.94 -3.17 -2.41
C SER A 422 1.86 -2.98 -1.34
N TYR A 423 1.67 -3.95 -0.44
CA TYR A 423 0.77 -3.82 0.71
C TYR A 423 1.30 -2.78 1.70
N ASN A 424 2.60 -2.82 2.03
CA ASN A 424 3.25 -1.87 2.95
C ASN A 424 3.08 -0.41 2.47
N LEU A 425 3.29 -0.15 1.18
CA LEU A 425 3.10 1.20 0.60
C LEU A 425 1.66 1.68 0.74
N ASN A 426 0.69 0.78 0.55
CA ASN A 426 -0.73 1.12 0.57
C ASN A 426 -1.30 1.25 1.99
N HIS A 427 -0.69 0.59 2.97
CA HIS A 427 -1.14 0.59 4.35
C HIS A 427 0.05 0.60 5.33
N PRO A 428 0.55 1.81 5.65
CA PRO A 428 1.56 2.05 6.69
C PRO A 428 1.17 1.52 8.06
N LEU A 429 2.17 1.27 8.92
CA LEU A 429 1.93 0.94 10.33
C LEU A 429 1.13 2.03 11.04
N SER A 430 0.15 1.62 11.85
CA SER A 430 -0.67 2.54 12.62
C SER A 430 -0.05 2.80 13.99
N VAL A 431 0.13 4.07 14.35
CA VAL A 431 0.61 4.49 15.67
C VAL A 431 -0.55 5.09 16.47
N THR A 432 -0.79 4.58 17.68
CA THR A 432 -1.82 5.11 18.59
C THR A 432 -1.28 5.26 20.01
N SER A 433 -1.82 6.23 20.73
CA SER A 433 -1.53 6.41 22.15
C SER A 433 -2.24 5.35 23.00
N SER A 434 -1.59 4.93 24.08
CA SER A 434 -2.14 4.01 25.06
C SER A 434 -1.57 4.30 26.44
N THR A 435 -2.35 4.02 27.48
CA THR A 435 -1.90 4.05 28.89
C THR A 435 -1.42 2.68 29.37
N LEU A 436 -1.61 1.65 28.56
CA LEU A 436 -1.16 0.27 28.78
C LEU A 436 0.00 -0.05 27.85
N PHE A 437 0.96 -0.83 28.34
CA PHE A 437 2.05 -1.41 27.57
C PHE A 437 2.23 -2.87 27.98
N GLY A 438 2.96 -3.66 27.20
CA GLY A 438 3.26 -5.05 27.54
C GLY A 438 4.08 -5.70 26.43
N ASP A 439 4.35 -7.00 26.57
CA ASP A 439 5.08 -7.75 25.55
C ASP A 439 4.36 -7.68 24.19
N PRO A 440 5.10 -7.76 23.07
CA PRO A 440 4.52 -7.87 21.73
C PRO A 440 3.48 -8.98 21.63
N VAL A 441 2.38 -8.70 20.93
CA VAL A 441 1.25 -9.61 20.76
C VAL A 441 1.07 -9.89 19.28
N SER A 442 1.15 -11.15 18.87
CA SER A 442 0.80 -11.62 17.53
C SER A 442 -0.33 -12.64 17.63
N PHE A 443 -1.37 -12.47 16.82
CA PHE A 443 -2.56 -13.33 16.82
C PHE A 443 -2.49 -14.44 15.78
N PHE A 444 -1.85 -14.19 14.63
CA PHE A 444 -1.73 -15.13 13.52
C PHE A 444 -0.35 -15.03 12.88
N THR A 445 0.17 -16.17 12.44
CA THR A 445 1.35 -16.24 11.58
C THR A 445 1.16 -17.29 10.50
N THR A 446 1.81 -17.07 9.36
CA THR A 446 2.05 -18.07 8.32
C THR A 446 3.56 -18.23 8.16
N ASP A 447 4.01 -19.43 7.82
CA ASP A 447 5.44 -19.77 7.64
C ASP A 447 5.92 -19.66 6.19
N ASN A 448 5.03 -19.26 5.27
CA ASN A 448 5.29 -19.22 3.84
C ASN A 448 4.90 -17.85 3.24
N PRO A 449 5.86 -17.08 2.70
CA PRO A 449 5.60 -15.75 2.13
C PRO A 449 4.74 -15.79 0.86
N ALA A 450 4.57 -16.96 0.23
CA ALA A 450 3.64 -17.11 -0.89
C ALA A 450 2.16 -17.04 -0.45
N ILE A 451 1.88 -17.24 0.84
CA ILE A 451 0.51 -17.26 1.37
C ILE A 451 0.20 -15.97 2.11
N ILE A 452 -0.79 -15.25 1.60
CA ILE A 452 -1.29 -14.03 2.20
C ILE A 452 -2.56 -14.37 2.98
N LEU A 453 -2.55 -14.16 4.29
CA LEU A 453 -3.76 -14.11 5.11
C LEU A 453 -4.44 -12.76 4.84
N GLU A 454 -5.42 -12.76 3.95
CA GLU A 454 -6.08 -11.53 3.46
C GLU A 454 -7.21 -11.08 4.37
N THR A 455 -7.89 -11.98 5.08
CA THR A 455 -9.06 -11.57 5.88
C THR A 455 -9.16 -12.39 7.13
N VAL A 456 -9.41 -11.71 8.24
CA VAL A 456 -9.83 -12.29 9.51
C VAL A 456 -11.10 -11.53 9.92
N LYS A 457 -12.25 -12.21 9.98
CA LYS A 457 -13.53 -11.56 10.28
C LYS A 457 -14.43 -12.42 11.15
N THR A 458 -15.42 -11.80 11.78
CA THR A 458 -16.52 -12.54 12.42
C THR A 458 -17.38 -13.23 11.35
N VAL A 459 -17.96 -14.39 11.67
CA VAL A 459 -18.94 -15.06 10.79
C VAL A 459 -20.22 -14.23 10.63
N GLU A 460 -20.90 -14.35 9.50
CA GLU A 460 -22.15 -13.61 9.24
C GLU A 460 -23.25 -14.02 10.24
N LEU A 461 -23.32 -15.32 10.59
CA LEU A 461 -24.28 -15.88 11.56
C LEU A 461 -23.69 -16.01 12.98
N VAL A 462 -23.28 -14.86 13.57
CA VAL A 462 -22.70 -14.74 14.93
C VAL A 462 -23.53 -15.42 16.04
N SER A 463 -24.84 -15.65 15.84
CA SER A 463 -25.77 -16.16 16.86
C SER A 463 -25.75 -17.68 17.09
N SER A 464 -25.26 -18.48 16.14
CA SER A 464 -25.27 -19.96 16.25
C SER A 464 -23.88 -20.56 16.40
N THR A 465 -22.84 -19.84 15.98
CA THR A 465 -21.49 -20.39 15.83
C THR A 465 -20.45 -19.46 16.45
N LYS A 466 -19.77 -19.92 17.50
CA LYS A 466 -18.60 -19.23 18.07
C LYS A 466 -17.38 -19.51 17.21
N ALA A 467 -17.33 -18.87 16.05
CA ALA A 467 -16.23 -18.97 15.12
C ALA A 467 -15.91 -17.63 14.48
N ILE A 468 -14.70 -17.54 13.94
CA ILE A 468 -14.29 -16.51 13.00
C ILE A 468 -13.95 -17.16 11.66
N VAL A 469 -13.94 -16.38 10.60
CA VAL A 469 -13.48 -16.80 9.27
C VAL A 469 -12.08 -16.23 9.07
N VAL A 470 -11.16 -17.07 8.60
CA VAL A 470 -9.88 -16.66 8.04
C VAL A 470 -9.84 -17.00 6.56
N ARG A 471 -9.38 -16.06 5.73
CA ARG A 471 -9.22 -16.23 4.27
C ARG A 471 -7.77 -16.04 3.89
N LEU A 472 -7.22 -17.06 3.25
CA LEU A 472 -5.86 -17.06 2.76
C LEU A 472 -5.86 -17.27 1.24
N TYR A 473 -4.85 -16.75 0.56
CA TYR A 473 -4.63 -17.07 -0.85
C TYR A 473 -3.15 -17.25 -1.17
N GLU A 474 -2.89 -18.09 -2.18
CA GLU A 474 -1.55 -18.27 -2.75
C GLU A 474 -1.28 -17.18 -3.79
N ALA A 475 -0.25 -16.38 -3.59
CA ALA A 475 0.00 -15.16 -4.35
C ALA A 475 1.09 -15.32 -5.44
N PHE A 476 1.89 -16.40 -5.38
CA PHE A 476 3.07 -16.59 -6.22
C PHE A 476 2.78 -17.36 -7.52
N GLY A 477 1.62 -18.03 -7.61
CA GLY A 477 1.25 -18.88 -8.75
C GLY A 477 1.87 -20.28 -8.67
N SER A 478 2.14 -20.77 -7.46
CA SER A 478 2.87 -22.01 -7.20
C SER A 478 2.07 -23.04 -6.40
N GLN A 479 2.43 -24.33 -6.53
CA GLN A 479 1.94 -25.36 -5.61
C GLN A 479 2.79 -25.32 -4.34
N THR A 480 2.14 -25.10 -3.20
CA THR A 480 2.85 -24.90 -1.94
C THR A 480 1.97 -25.26 -0.74
N SER A 481 2.54 -25.22 0.45
CA SER A 481 1.83 -25.43 1.71
C SER A 481 2.24 -24.36 2.71
N THR A 482 1.36 -24.04 3.67
CA THR A 482 1.73 -23.22 4.82
C THR A 482 1.15 -23.81 6.11
N THR A 483 1.79 -23.48 7.22
CA THR A 483 1.29 -23.70 8.56
C THR A 483 0.69 -22.40 9.10
N LEU A 484 -0.63 -22.37 9.27
CA LEU A 484 -1.32 -21.29 9.97
C LEU A 484 -1.22 -21.54 11.48
N THR A 485 -0.60 -20.63 12.22
CA THR A 485 -0.51 -20.69 13.68
C THR A 485 -1.33 -19.58 14.31
N SER A 486 -1.92 -19.83 15.48
CA SER A 486 -2.61 -18.78 16.25
C SER A 486 -2.41 -18.92 17.76
N THR A 487 -2.27 -17.78 18.44
CA THR A 487 -2.20 -17.70 19.91
C THR A 487 -3.58 -17.64 20.57
N LEU A 488 -4.65 -17.59 19.77
CA LEU A 488 -6.02 -17.54 20.24
C LEU A 488 -6.54 -18.93 20.65
N PRO A 489 -7.50 -19.01 21.59
CA PRO A 489 -7.94 -20.27 22.19
C PRO A 489 -8.95 -21.03 21.31
N PHE A 490 -8.58 -21.33 20.07
CA PHE A 490 -9.39 -22.16 19.18
C PHE A 490 -9.40 -23.63 19.61
N LYS A 491 -10.49 -24.32 19.29
CA LYS A 491 -10.74 -25.73 19.63
C LYS A 491 -10.88 -26.61 18.41
N ALA A 492 -11.33 -26.03 17.31
CA ALA A 492 -11.51 -26.76 16.07
C ALA A 492 -11.43 -25.83 14.87
N SER A 493 -11.22 -26.42 13.69
CA SER A 493 -11.24 -25.74 12.41
C SER A 493 -12.09 -26.51 11.39
N GLN A 494 -12.67 -25.80 10.43
CA GLN A 494 -13.39 -26.41 9.31
C GLN A 494 -13.19 -25.56 8.05
N ARG A 495 -12.90 -26.18 6.90
CA ARG A 495 -12.88 -25.44 5.63
C ARG A 495 -14.29 -24.93 5.30
N CYS A 496 -14.41 -23.78 4.65
CA CYS A 496 -15.68 -23.27 4.17
C CYS A 496 -15.57 -22.67 2.77
N ASN A 497 -16.72 -22.44 2.14
CA ASN A 497 -16.79 -21.67 0.90
C ASN A 497 -16.73 -20.15 1.19
N LEU A 498 -16.78 -19.30 0.15
CA LEU A 498 -16.76 -17.84 0.30
C LEU A 498 -18.00 -17.26 1.03
N LEU A 499 -19.10 -18.02 1.06
CA LEU A 499 -20.33 -17.69 1.80
C LEU A 499 -20.30 -18.22 3.24
N GLU A 500 -19.15 -18.76 3.68
CA GLU A 500 -18.90 -19.26 5.02
C GLU A 500 -19.64 -20.56 5.35
N ASP A 501 -20.16 -21.26 4.34
CA ASP A 501 -20.75 -22.58 4.53
C ASP A 501 -19.65 -23.63 4.75
N GLY A 502 -19.70 -24.30 5.90
CA GLY A 502 -18.75 -25.35 6.27
C GLY A 502 -18.75 -26.51 5.27
N THR A 503 -17.54 -26.97 4.91
CA THR A 503 -17.27 -28.07 3.98
C THR A 503 -16.28 -29.04 4.63
N GLY A 504 -16.50 -30.34 4.44
CA GLY A 504 -15.66 -31.37 5.05
C GLY A 504 -15.87 -31.53 6.56
N ALA A 505 -14.97 -32.27 7.20
CA ALA A 505 -15.04 -32.58 8.62
C ALA A 505 -14.52 -31.43 9.50
N LEU A 506 -15.02 -31.38 10.73
CA LEU A 506 -14.46 -30.53 11.78
C LEU A 506 -13.19 -31.18 12.31
N GLU A 507 -12.08 -30.45 12.28
CA GLU A 507 -10.76 -30.92 12.73
C GLU A 507 -10.40 -30.28 14.07
N ALA A 508 -9.87 -31.07 15.01
CA ALA A 508 -9.45 -30.52 16.31
C ALA A 508 -8.27 -29.56 16.13
N TRP A 509 -8.28 -28.43 16.86
CA TRP A 509 -7.23 -27.43 16.81
C TRP A 509 -6.15 -27.73 17.84
N SER A 510 -4.90 -27.90 17.40
CA SER A 510 -3.72 -28.15 18.26
C SER A 510 -2.79 -26.95 18.41
N GLY A 511 -3.17 -25.78 17.88
CA GLY A 511 -2.34 -24.56 17.85
C GLY A 511 -1.91 -24.16 16.45
N GLU A 512 -1.87 -25.13 15.53
CA GLU A 512 -1.42 -24.99 14.15
C GLU A 512 -2.34 -25.75 13.19
N LEU A 513 -2.36 -25.33 11.92
CA LEU A 513 -3.10 -25.98 10.85
C LEU A 513 -2.29 -25.92 9.55
N SER A 514 -1.95 -27.10 9.02
CA SER A 514 -1.29 -27.21 7.71
C SER A 514 -2.32 -27.13 6.58
N ILE A 515 -2.02 -26.31 5.57
CA ILE A 515 -2.93 -26.03 4.46
C ILE A 515 -2.15 -26.11 3.15
N ASP A 516 -2.60 -26.99 2.26
CA ASP A 516 -2.08 -27.10 0.89
C ASP A 516 -2.79 -26.15 -0.08
N PHE A 517 -1.99 -25.55 -0.95
CA PHE A 517 -2.42 -24.62 -2.00
C PHE A 517 -1.99 -25.12 -3.38
N GLU A 518 -2.93 -25.00 -4.31
CA GLU A 518 -2.65 -24.97 -5.75
C GLU A 518 -2.38 -23.51 -6.16
N PRO A 519 -1.77 -23.25 -7.33
CA PRO A 519 -1.57 -21.90 -7.83
C PRO A 519 -2.83 -21.03 -7.75
N PHE A 520 -2.71 -19.86 -7.13
CA PHE A 520 -3.79 -18.88 -6.93
C PHE A 520 -5.02 -19.37 -6.17
N LYS A 521 -4.90 -20.46 -5.42
CA LYS A 521 -6.02 -21.01 -4.65
C LYS A 521 -6.37 -20.08 -3.49
N ILE A 522 -7.67 -19.81 -3.34
CA ILE A 522 -8.24 -19.11 -2.18
C ILE A 522 -8.83 -20.15 -1.23
N VAL A 523 -8.43 -20.11 0.03
CA VAL A 523 -8.89 -21.01 1.09
C VAL A 523 -9.58 -20.19 2.18
N ASN A 524 -10.78 -20.64 2.60
CA ASN A 524 -11.50 -20.08 3.74
C ASN A 524 -11.62 -21.14 4.82
N ILE A 525 -11.38 -20.75 6.07
CA ILE A 525 -11.43 -21.65 7.23
C ILE A 525 -12.22 -20.96 8.35
N LEU A 526 -13.15 -21.71 8.93
CA LEU A 526 -13.82 -21.38 10.17
C LEU A 526 -12.95 -21.85 11.34
N LEU A 527 -12.62 -20.95 12.27
CA LEU A 527 -11.89 -21.25 13.50
C LEU A 527 -12.83 -21.10 14.71
N TYR A 528 -13.12 -22.21 15.41
CA TYR A 528 -14.12 -22.30 16.48
C TYR A 528 -13.48 -22.16 17.87
N PHE A 529 -14.12 -21.48 18.84
CA PHE A 529 -13.58 -21.21 20.18
C PHE A 529 -14.57 -21.34 21.35
#